data_AF-A0A1Y3NLK7-F1
#
_entry.id   AF-A0A1Y3NLK7-F1
#
_cell.length_a   1.000
_cell.length_b   1.000
_cell.length_c   1.000
_cell.angle_alpha   90.00
_cell.angle_beta   90.00
_cell.angle_gamma   90.00
#
_symmetry.space_group_name_H-M   'P 1'
#
loop_
_entity.id
_entity.type
_entity.pdbx_description
1 polymer ?
#
loop_
_entity_poly.entity_id
_entity_poly.type
_entity_poly.pdbx_seq_one_letter_code
_entity_poly.pdbx_strand_id
1 'polypeptide(L)'
;VKYNAEGLEAIIFTSEGDMRQAINNLQSTWSGFQFVNAENVFKICDQPNPVVIQKVIDYILKSNVDGAMDGITVLFDQGYSPMDIIGTLFKVIKYSNGIPEYLKLEFIKVRTEIE
;
A
#
# COMPACT_ATOMS: atom_id res chain seq x y z
N VAL A 1 10.87 13.09 -19.08
CA VAL A 1 10.53 12.56 -17.75
C VAL A 1 11.73 11.74 -17.26
N LYS A 2 12.39 12.16 -16.19
CA LYS A 2 13.40 11.37 -15.48
C LYS A 2 12.67 10.43 -14.50
N TYR A 3 12.93 9.13 -14.60
CA TYR A 3 12.29 8.11 -13.79
C TYR A 3 13.29 6.98 -13.46
N ASN A 4 13.00 6.21 -12.41
CA ASN A 4 13.64 4.91 -12.15
C ASN A 4 12.62 3.76 -12.32
N ALA A 5 13.11 2.52 -12.40
CA ALA A 5 12.25 1.35 -12.59
C ALA A 5 11.26 1.17 -11.42
N GLU A 6 11.72 1.40 -10.19
CA GLU A 6 10.91 1.32 -8.96
C GLU A 6 9.74 2.31 -8.95
N GLY A 7 9.93 3.51 -9.51
CA GLY A 7 8.87 4.52 -9.64
C GLY A 7 7.79 4.11 -10.62
N LEU A 8 8.16 3.43 -11.71
CA LEU A 8 7.18 2.86 -12.65
C LEU A 8 6.41 1.70 -12.00
N GLU A 9 7.09 0.84 -11.25
CA GLU A 9 6.44 -0.23 -10.48
C GLU A 9 5.48 0.33 -9.43
N ALA A 10 5.84 1.40 -8.73
CA ALA A 10 4.98 2.08 -7.77
C ALA A 10 3.73 2.69 -8.47
N ILE A 11 3.87 3.26 -9.66
CA ILE A 11 2.71 3.76 -10.42
C ILE A 11 1.80 2.60 -10.81
N ILE A 12 2.35 1.49 -11.31
CA ILE A 12 1.54 0.30 -11.66
C ILE A 12 0.81 -0.24 -10.43
N PHE A 13 1.51 -0.32 -9.29
CA PHE A 13 0.94 -0.78 -8.02
C PHE A 13 -0.19 0.12 -7.52
N THR A 14 -0.01 1.44 -7.57
CA THR A 14 -1.01 2.40 -7.11
C THR A 14 -2.22 2.53 -8.03
N SER A 15 -2.09 2.15 -9.30
CA SER A 15 -3.13 2.40 -10.33
C SER A 15 -4.11 1.24 -10.53
N GLU A 16 -3.86 0.06 -9.95
CA GLU A 16 -4.80 -1.10 -9.96
C GLU A 16 -5.33 -1.52 -11.34
N GLY A 17 -4.59 -1.22 -12.41
CA GLY A 17 -5.01 -1.49 -13.78
C GLY A 17 -5.88 -0.40 -14.44
N ASP A 18 -6.22 0.69 -13.72
CA ASP A 18 -6.79 1.89 -14.33
C ASP A 18 -5.68 2.75 -14.97
N MET A 19 -5.67 2.75 -16.30
CA MET A 19 -4.71 3.52 -17.09
C MET A 19 -4.85 5.04 -16.92
N ARG A 20 -6.06 5.55 -16.65
CA ARG A 20 -6.30 6.98 -16.38
C ARG A 20 -5.63 7.38 -15.07
N GLN A 21 -5.77 6.54 -14.04
CA GLN A 21 -5.15 6.79 -12.74
C GLN A 21 -3.62 6.72 -12.82
N ALA A 22 -3.07 5.79 -13.62
CA ALA A 22 -1.63 5.71 -13.85
C ALA A 22 -1.06 6.98 -14.48
N ILE A 23 -1.74 7.53 -15.49
CA ILE A 23 -1.31 8.78 -16.13
C ILE A 23 -1.41 9.95 -15.16
N ASN A 24 -2.49 10.04 -14.38
CA ASN A 24 -2.66 11.09 -13.38
C ASN A 24 -1.55 11.03 -12.31
N ASN A 25 -1.26 9.84 -11.78
CA ASN A 25 -0.22 9.65 -10.76
C ASN A 25 1.16 10.02 -11.33
N LEU A 26 1.46 9.62 -12.57
CA LEU A 26 2.70 9.98 -13.26
C LEU A 26 2.84 11.49 -13.43
N GLN A 27 1.78 12.15 -13.91
CA GLN A 27 1.76 13.59 -14.15
C GLN A 27 1.91 14.38 -12.85
N SER A 28 1.19 14.00 -11.80
CA SER A 28 1.28 14.61 -10.47
C SER A 28 2.69 14.44 -9.88
N THR A 29 3.29 13.24 -10.03
CA THR A 29 4.65 12.95 -9.57
C THR A 29 5.69 13.79 -10.29
N TRP A 30 5.57 13.90 -11.61
CA TRP A 30 6.47 14.73 -12.41
C TRP A 30 6.30 16.21 -12.09
N SER A 31 5.07 16.70 -11.94
CA SER A 31 4.77 18.10 -11.64
C SER A 31 5.31 18.52 -10.27
N GLY A 32 5.14 17.68 -9.25
CA GLY A 32 5.56 17.97 -7.87
C GLY A 32 7.08 17.88 -7.64
N PHE A 33 7.73 16.84 -8.16
CA PHE A 33 9.12 16.52 -7.80
C PHE A 33 10.11 16.48 -8.96
N GLN A 34 9.65 16.61 -10.22
CA GLN A 34 10.49 16.55 -11.44
C GLN A 34 11.36 15.28 -11.55
N PHE A 35 11.04 14.24 -10.77
CA PHE A 35 11.68 12.93 -10.79
C PHE A 35 10.70 11.87 -10.28
N VAL A 36 10.49 10.83 -11.09
CA VAL A 36 9.56 9.74 -10.77
C VAL A 36 10.33 8.60 -10.11
N ASN A 37 10.23 8.52 -8.77
CA ASN A 37 10.72 7.41 -7.97
C ASN A 37 9.59 6.87 -7.07
N ALA A 38 9.79 5.69 -6.46
CA ALA A 38 8.78 5.07 -5.62
C ALA A 38 8.37 5.97 -4.44
N GLU A 39 9.32 6.64 -3.79
CA GLU A 39 9.04 7.53 -2.66
C GLU A 39 8.13 8.70 -3.02
N ASN A 40 8.39 9.37 -4.15
CA ASN A 40 7.60 10.51 -4.61
C ASN A 40 6.21 10.07 -5.05
N VAL A 41 6.09 8.90 -5.67
CA VAL A 41 4.80 8.32 -6.06
C VAL A 41 3.96 8.00 -4.82
N PHE A 42 4.52 7.32 -3.82
CA PHE A 42 3.79 7.00 -2.59
C PHE A 42 3.41 8.24 -1.78
N LYS A 43 4.27 9.28 -1.77
CA LYS A 43 3.96 10.57 -1.14
C LYS A 43 2.81 11.33 -1.82
N ILE A 44 2.66 11.22 -3.13
CA ILE A 44 1.60 11.94 -3.87
C ILE A 44 0.28 11.18 -3.86
N CYS A 45 0.36 9.85 -3.86
CA CYS A 45 -0.83 9.00 -3.79
C CYS A 45 -1.33 8.81 -2.35
N ASP A 46 -0.71 9.45 -1.36
CA ASP A 46 -0.98 9.30 0.08
C ASP A 46 -1.08 7.83 0.52
N GLN A 47 -0.28 6.95 -0.11
CA GLN A 47 -0.27 5.54 0.24
C GLN A 47 0.90 5.23 1.18
N PRO A 48 0.66 4.51 2.28
CA PRO A 48 1.72 4.08 3.18
C PRO A 48 2.69 3.13 2.47
N ASN A 49 3.96 3.20 2.86
CA ASN A 49 5.01 2.40 2.22
C ASN A 49 4.70 0.89 2.39
N PRO A 50 4.64 0.10 1.29
CA PRO A 50 4.33 -1.33 1.33
C PRO A 50 5.20 -2.13 2.31
N VAL A 51 6.44 -1.71 2.54
CA VAL A 51 7.37 -2.38 3.46
C VAL A 51 6.88 -2.34 4.92
N VAL A 52 6.25 -1.24 5.34
CA VAL A 52 5.72 -1.11 6.70
C VAL A 52 4.53 -2.04 6.89
N ILE A 53 3.65 -2.10 5.90
CA ILE A 53 2.46 -2.96 5.93
C ILE A 53 2.83 -4.45 5.83
N GLN A 54 3.85 -4.81 5.05
CA GLN A 54 4.37 -6.19 5.06
C GLN A 54 4.81 -6.62 6.45
N LYS A 55 5.50 -5.76 7.21
CA LYS A 55 5.87 -6.05 8.59
C LYS A 55 4.66 -6.23 9.50
N VAL A 56 3.62 -5.40 9.35
CA VAL A 56 2.37 -5.55 10.10
C VAL A 56 1.73 -6.90 9.81
N ILE A 57 1.67 -7.31 8.55
CA ILE A 57 1.16 -8.61 8.13
C ILE A 57 2.01 -9.77 8.71
N ASP A 58 3.34 -9.65 8.73
CA ASP A 58 4.22 -10.65 9.33
C ASP A 58 3.96 -10.81 10.84
N TYR A 59 3.66 -9.72 11.55
CA TYR A 59 3.26 -9.78 12.97
C TYR A 59 1.90 -10.46 13.15
N ILE A 60 0.93 -10.17 12.28
CA ILE A 60 -0.38 -10.83 12.26
C ILE A 60 -0.24 -12.34 12.03
N LEU A 61 0.61 -12.76 11.08
CA LEU A 61 0.89 -14.17 10.80
C LEU A 61 1.56 -14.89 11.98
N LYS A 62 2.35 -14.17 12.77
CA LYS A 62 2.97 -14.69 14.01
C LYS A 62 2.04 -14.61 15.23
N SER A 63 0.79 -14.19 15.05
CA SER A 63 -0.19 -13.93 16.12
C SER A 63 0.30 -12.92 17.16
N ASN A 64 1.20 -12.01 16.79
CA ASN A 64 1.66 -10.91 17.63
C ASN A 64 0.80 -9.67 17.36
N VAL A 65 -0.27 -9.52 18.15
CA VAL A 65 -1.24 -8.43 18.00
C VAL A 65 -0.64 -7.10 18.43
N ASP A 66 0.16 -7.08 19.50
CA ASP A 66 0.78 -5.85 20.02
C ASP A 66 1.72 -5.23 18.98
N GLY A 67 2.59 -6.04 18.37
CA GLY A 67 3.50 -5.56 17.32
C GLY A 67 2.79 -5.13 16.03
N ALA A 68 1.65 -5.76 15.71
CA ALA A 68 0.82 -5.32 14.59
C ALA A 68 0.12 -3.99 14.89
N MET A 69 -0.40 -3.82 16.10
CA MET A 69 -1.05 -2.59 16.55
C MET A 69 -0.07 -1.41 16.56
N ASP A 70 1.13 -1.60 17.11
CA ASP A 70 2.18 -0.58 17.09
C ASP A 70 2.51 -0.12 15.66
N GLY A 71 2.59 -1.07 14.72
CA GLY A 71 2.83 -0.75 13.31
C GLY A 71 1.69 0.05 12.66
N ILE A 72 0.43 -0.23 13.03
CA ILE A 72 -0.74 0.53 12.59
C ILE A 72 -0.76 1.91 13.24
N THR A 73 -0.44 2.02 14.53
CA THR A 73 -0.35 3.30 15.24
C THR A 73 0.69 4.22 14.62
N VAL A 74 1.85 3.70 14.21
CA VAL A 74 2.86 4.49 13.49
C VAL A 74 2.31 5.04 12.17
N LEU A 75 1.51 4.27 11.43
CA LEU A 75 0.88 4.75 10.20
C LEU A 75 -0.21 5.80 10.49
N PHE A 76 -0.95 5.62 11.58
CA PHE A 76 -1.95 6.58 12.02
C PHE A 76 -1.33 7.91 12.45
N ASP A 77 -0.23 7.87 13.21
CA ASP A 77 0.53 9.06 13.64
C ASP A 77 1.20 9.80 12.48
N GLN A 78 1.47 9.10 11.37
CA GLN A 78 1.94 9.69 10.12
C GLN A 78 0.84 10.44 9.35
N GLY A 79 -0.41 10.39 9.82
CA GLY A 79 -1.54 11.12 9.25
C GLY A 79 -2.27 10.38 8.12
N TYR A 80 -2.02 9.08 7.95
CA TYR A 80 -2.76 8.28 6.98
C TYR A 80 -4.19 8.00 7.47
N SER A 81 -5.16 8.08 6.56
CA SER A 81 -6.54 7.73 6.87
C SER A 81 -6.67 6.24 7.21
N PRO A 82 -7.52 5.85 8.17
CA PRO A 82 -7.82 4.45 8.44
C PRO A 82 -8.26 3.68 7.18
N MET A 83 -9.01 4.34 6.28
CA MET A 83 -9.44 3.74 5.01
C MET A 83 -8.25 3.43 4.08
N ASP A 84 -7.26 4.31 4.02
CA ASP A 84 -6.06 4.12 3.19
C ASP A 84 -5.15 3.02 3.75
N ILE A 85 -5.06 2.91 5.09
CA ILE A 85 -4.35 1.83 5.77
C ILE A 85 -5.00 0.49 5.44
N ILE A 86 -6.34 0.37 5.59
CA ILE A 86 -7.08 -0.86 5.26
C ILE A 86 -6.95 -1.20 3.78
N GLY A 87 -7.11 -0.22 2.89
CA GLY A 87 -6.99 -0.40 1.45
C GLY A 87 -5.59 -0.91 1.05
N THR A 88 -4.53 -0.33 1.62
CA THR A 88 -3.16 -0.74 1.31
C THR A 88 -2.81 -2.10 1.93
N LEU A 89 -3.33 -2.40 3.13
CA LEU A 89 -3.19 -3.72 3.76
C LEU A 89 -3.80 -4.81 2.88
N PHE A 90 -5.00 -4.57 2.35
CA PHE A 90 -5.63 -5.48 1.40
C PHE A 90 -4.81 -5.69 0.12
N LYS A 91 -4.26 -4.61 -0.46
CA LYS A 91 -3.39 -4.70 -1.63
C LYS A 91 -2.19 -5.60 -1.34
N VAL A 92 -1.49 -5.34 -0.23
CA VAL A 92 -0.29 -6.11 0.13
C VAL A 92 -0.62 -7.58 0.38
N ILE A 93 -1.74 -7.90 1.04
CA ILE A 93 -2.18 -9.30 1.23
C ILE A 93 -2.41 -9.99 -0.13
N LYS A 94 -3.10 -9.32 -1.06
CA LYS A 94 -3.42 -9.86 -2.39
C LYS A 94 -2.16 -10.15 -3.22
N TYR A 95 -1.18 -9.24 -3.20
CA TYR A 95 0.07 -9.40 -3.94
C TYR A 95 1.14 -10.22 -3.19
N SER A 96 0.97 -10.49 -1.90
CA SER A 96 1.91 -11.32 -1.15
C SER A 96 1.80 -12.79 -1.55
N ASN A 97 2.93 -13.40 -1.90
CA ASN A 97 3.00 -14.84 -2.23
C ASN A 97 3.25 -15.73 -1.00
N GLY A 98 3.44 -15.15 0.19
CA GLY A 98 3.77 -15.88 1.42
C GLY A 98 2.56 -16.31 2.26
N ILE A 99 1.34 -15.85 1.93
CA ILE A 99 0.13 -16.13 2.70
C ILE A 99 -0.66 -17.27 2.04
N PRO A 100 -1.09 -18.30 2.79
CA PRO A 100 -1.98 -19.34 2.27
C PRO A 100 -3.29 -18.77 1.70
N GLU A 101 -3.73 -19.30 0.56
CA GLU A 101 -4.89 -18.78 -0.16
C GLU A 101 -6.19 -18.77 0.66
N TYR A 102 -6.39 -19.78 1.52
CA TYR A 102 -7.54 -19.84 2.42
C TYR A 102 -7.57 -18.65 3.39
N LEU A 103 -6.40 -18.21 3.87
CA LEU A 103 -6.29 -17.11 4.82
C LEU A 103 -6.52 -15.77 4.10
N LYS A 104 -6.05 -15.64 2.86
CA LYS A 104 -6.36 -14.48 2.01
C LYS A 104 -7.87 -14.31 1.82
N LEU A 105 -8.59 -15.41 1.55
CA LEU A 105 -10.04 -15.37 1.36
C LEU A 105 -10.78 -14.93 2.63
N GLU A 106 -10.35 -15.38 3.81
CA GLU A 106 -10.90 -14.88 5.09
C GLU A 106 -10.64 -13.37 5.27
N PHE A 107 -9.43 -12.88 4.99
CA PHE A 107 -9.14 -11.44 5.05
C PHE A 107 -9.98 -10.63 4.05
N ILE A 108 -10.22 -11.16 2.85
CA ILE A 108 -11.07 -10.52 1.85
C ILE A 108 -12.51 -10.43 2.34
N LYS A 109 -13.02 -11.49 2.95
CA LYS A 109 -14.38 -11.54 3.50
C LYS A 109 -14.56 -10.52 4.63
N VAL A 110 -13.61 -10.46 5.57
CA VAL A 110 -13.64 -9.50 6.70
C VAL A 110 -13.71 -8.05 6.20
N ARG A 111 -13.00 -7.71 5.12
CA ARG A 111 -13.10 -6.38 4.53
C ARG A 111 -14.51 -6.05 4.05
N THR A 112 -15.20 -6.99 3.39
CA THR A 112 -16.59 -6.78 2.91
C THR A 112 -17.58 -6.59 4.06
N GLU A 113 -17.26 -7.05 5.27
CA GLU A 113 -18.10 -6.84 6.46
C GLU A 113 -17.85 -5.47 7.14
N ILE A 114 -16.76 -4.77 6.81
CA ILE A 114 -16.36 -3.48 7.39
C ILE A 114 -16.86 -2.28 6.55
N GLU A 115 -17.09 -2.48 5.24
CA GLU A 115 -17.72 -1.51 4.32
C GLU A 115 -19.25 -1.53 4.42
#